data_AF-A0A2D8XMD2-F1
#
_entry.id   AF-A0A2D8XMD2-F1
#
_cell.length_a   1.000
_cell.length_b   1.000
_cell.length_c   1.000
_cell.angle_alpha   90.00
_cell.angle_beta   90.00
_cell.angle_gamma   90.00
#
_symmetry.space_group_name_H-M   'P 1'
#
loop_
_entity.id
_entity.type
_entity.pdbx_description
1 polymer ?
#
loop_
_entity_poly.entity_id
_entity_poly.type
_entity_poly.pdbx_seq_one_letter_code
_entity_poly.pdbx_strand_id
1 'polypeptide(L)'
;MIEALKNKTGWAALDIEGFTQIDANVVKGREIASQFHECFRTDAGQYVLNRLISITLLRPTVTPAATQFEAGIREGRADIVRQILTQLETAEKQ
;
A
#
# COMPACT_ATOMS: atom_id res chain seq x y z
N MET A 1 -5.40 -38.60 -11.11
CA MET A 1 -4.64 -37.45 -10.56
C MET A 1 -3.13 -37.62 -10.68
N ILE A 2 -2.58 -38.80 -10.37
CA ILE A 2 -1.12 -39.06 -10.46
C ILE A 2 -0.61 -39.20 -11.91
N GLU A 3 -1.41 -39.70 -12.85
CA GLU A 3 -0.99 -39.82 -14.26
C GLU A 3 -0.87 -38.50 -15.02
N ALA A 4 -1.68 -37.49 -14.68
CA ALA A 4 -1.62 -36.17 -15.30
C ALA A 4 -0.32 -35.41 -14.97
N LEU A 5 0.35 -35.76 -13.86
CA LEU A 5 1.61 -35.19 -13.42
C LEU A 5 2.84 -35.80 -14.13
N LYS A 6 2.74 -37.03 -14.67
CA LYS A 6 3.87 -37.70 -15.33
C LYS A 6 4.14 -37.19 -16.76
N ASN A 7 3.15 -36.57 -17.40
CA ASN A 7 3.24 -36.12 -18.80
C ASN A 7 3.58 -34.63 -18.98
N LYS A 8 3.81 -33.89 -17.89
CA LYS A 8 4.31 -32.51 -17.96
C LYS A 8 5.78 -32.50 -17.57
N THR A 9 6.69 -32.40 -18.54
CA THR A 9 8.11 -32.16 -18.28
C THR A 9 8.53 -30.78 -18.80
N GLY A 10 9.40 -30.11 -18.04
CA GLY A 10 9.89 -28.75 -18.32
C GLY A 10 9.06 -27.63 -17.68
N TRP A 11 9.32 -26.38 -18.08
CA TRP A 11 8.69 -25.16 -17.57
C TRP A 11 7.15 -25.18 -17.57
N ALA A 12 6.53 -26.03 -18.40
CA ALA A 12 5.07 -26.26 -18.42
C ALA A 12 4.51 -26.98 -17.17
N ALA A 13 5.37 -27.57 -16.32
CA ALA A 13 4.99 -28.11 -15.01
C ALA A 13 5.06 -27.05 -13.89
N LEU A 14 5.73 -25.92 -14.14
CA LEU A 14 5.77 -24.76 -13.24
C LEU A 14 4.61 -23.80 -13.45
N ASP A 15 3.82 -24.00 -14.52
CA ASP A 15 2.56 -23.30 -14.75
C ASP A 15 1.48 -23.89 -13.83
N ILE A 16 1.69 -23.70 -12.54
CA ILE A 16 0.73 -23.97 -11.49
C ILE A 16 -0.31 -22.84 -11.60
N GLU A 17 -1.58 -23.22 -11.82
CA GLU A 17 -2.72 -22.30 -11.76
C GLU A 17 -2.67 -21.53 -10.44
N GLY A 18 -2.17 -20.30 -10.49
CA GLY A 18 -1.82 -19.49 -9.32
C GLY A 18 -0.71 -18.46 -9.58
N PHE A 19 0.21 -18.73 -10.52
CA PHE A 19 1.29 -17.79 -10.85
C PHE A 19 0.79 -16.55 -11.65
N THR A 20 -0.28 -16.70 -12.43
CA THR A 20 -0.90 -15.62 -13.21
C THR A 20 -1.68 -14.60 -12.36
N GLN A 21 -2.06 -14.94 -11.12
CA GLN A 21 -2.73 -13.99 -10.21
C GLN A 21 -1.75 -12.97 -9.60
N ILE A 22 -0.46 -13.29 -9.54
CA ILE A 22 0.56 -12.41 -8.96
C ILE A 22 0.72 -11.15 -9.84
N ASP A 23 0.67 -11.30 -11.17
CA ASP A 23 0.82 -10.16 -12.09
C ASP A 23 -0.34 -9.15 -12.02
N ALA A 24 -1.58 -9.61 -11.96
CA ALA A 24 -2.73 -8.69 -11.97
C ALA A 24 -2.79 -7.79 -10.73
N ASN A 25 -2.42 -8.33 -9.55
CA ASN A 25 -2.39 -7.55 -8.31
C ASN A 25 -1.20 -6.61 -8.25
N VAL A 26 -0.05 -7.00 -8.80
CA VAL A 26 1.13 -6.13 -8.90
C VAL A 26 0.88 -4.97 -9.86
N VAL A 27 0.28 -5.22 -11.03
CA VAL A 27 -0.07 -4.17 -12.00
C VAL A 27 -1.07 -3.18 -11.38
N LYS A 28 -2.11 -3.67 -10.69
CA LYS A 28 -3.06 -2.80 -9.97
C LYS A 28 -2.39 -2.00 -8.86
N GLY A 29 -1.48 -2.61 -8.10
CA GLY A 29 -0.72 -1.91 -7.06
C GLY A 29 0.12 -0.77 -7.62
N ARG A 30 0.75 -0.97 -8.79
CA ARG A 30 1.51 0.07 -9.49
C ARG A 30 0.61 1.19 -10.00
N GLU A 31 -0.53 0.85 -10.58
CA GLU A 31 -1.49 1.84 -11.06
C GLU A 31 -1.98 2.74 -9.90
N ILE A 32 -2.32 2.13 -8.76
CA ILE A 32 -2.69 2.87 -7.55
C ILE A 32 -1.55 3.79 -7.13
N ALA A 33 -0.33 3.28 -7.00
CA ALA A 33 0.84 4.08 -6.61
C ALA A 33 1.06 5.27 -7.58
N SER A 34 0.91 5.06 -8.89
CA SER A 34 1.01 6.13 -9.90
C SER A 34 -0.03 7.23 -9.67
N GLN A 35 -1.29 6.87 -9.40
CA GLN A 35 -2.35 7.84 -9.13
C GLN A 35 -2.06 8.68 -7.86
N PHE A 36 -1.55 8.04 -6.81
CA PHE A 36 -1.11 8.75 -5.60
C PHE A 36 0.03 9.73 -5.92
N HIS A 37 1.02 9.28 -6.67
CA HIS A 37 2.17 10.10 -7.05
C HIS A 37 1.78 11.28 -7.94
N GLU A 38 0.94 11.08 -8.95
CA GLU A 38 0.42 12.16 -9.80
C GLU A 38 -0.36 13.21 -8.99
N CYS A 39 -1.17 12.77 -8.02
CA CYS A 39 -1.94 13.67 -7.17
C CYS A 39 -1.05 14.50 -6.24
N PHE A 40 -0.18 13.84 -5.48
CA PHE A 40 0.56 14.48 -4.38
C PHE A 40 1.90 15.11 -4.77
N ARG A 41 2.38 14.90 -6.01
CA ARG A 41 3.59 15.56 -6.51
C ARG A 41 3.37 17.02 -6.93
N THR A 42 2.13 17.42 -7.17
CA THR A 42 1.75 18.81 -7.45
C THR A 42 1.97 19.70 -6.22
N ASP A 43 2.19 21.01 -6.41
CA ASP A 43 2.38 21.95 -5.29
C ASP A 43 1.19 21.96 -4.32
N ALA A 44 -0.04 21.94 -4.86
CA ALA A 44 -1.26 21.85 -4.07
C ALA A 44 -1.38 20.49 -3.35
N GLY A 45 -1.02 19.40 -4.03
CA GLY A 45 -0.96 18.06 -3.45
C GLY A 45 0.00 18.00 -2.27
N GLN A 46 1.22 18.50 -2.43
CA GLN A 46 2.22 18.58 -1.37
C GLN A 46 1.74 19.45 -0.21
N TYR A 47 1.11 20.59 -0.48
CA TYR A 47 0.54 21.43 0.57
C TYR A 47 -0.49 20.67 1.42
N VAL A 48 -1.42 19.95 0.77
CA VAL A 48 -2.42 19.14 1.48
C VAL A 48 -1.76 17.99 2.24
N LEU A 49 -0.81 17.27 1.63
CA LEU A 49 -0.10 16.17 2.28
C LEU A 49 0.65 16.64 3.53
N ASN A 50 1.39 17.74 3.43
CA ASN A 50 2.08 18.36 4.56
C ASN A 50 1.10 18.76 5.67
N ARG A 51 -0.07 19.28 5.30
CA ARG A 51 -1.13 19.57 6.26
C ARG A 51 -1.62 18.29 6.95
N LEU A 52 -1.89 17.21 6.21
CA LEU A 52 -2.32 15.92 6.76
C LEU A 52 -1.29 15.37 7.75
N ILE A 53 0.00 15.36 7.38
CA ILE A 53 1.11 14.94 8.25
C ILE A 53 1.10 15.75 9.56
N SER A 54 0.93 17.06 9.48
CA SER A 54 0.96 17.94 10.65
C SER A 54 -0.18 17.71 11.64
N ILE A 55 -1.34 17.22 11.17
CA ILE A 55 -2.53 17.02 12.01
C ILE A 55 -2.70 15.57 12.46
N THR A 56 -1.96 14.63 11.88
CA THR A 56 -1.99 13.21 12.25
C THR A 56 -0.66 12.74 12.82
N LEU A 57 0.39 12.62 12.00
CA LEU A 57 1.65 11.96 12.35
C LEU A 57 2.47 12.74 13.38
N LEU A 58 2.48 14.07 13.29
CA LEU A 58 3.24 14.92 14.21
C LEU A 58 2.52 15.15 15.55
N ARG A 59 1.29 14.66 15.70
CA ARG A 59 0.52 14.81 16.94
C ARG A 59 0.62 13.56 17.81
N PRO A 60 0.71 13.70 19.14
CA PRO A 60 0.68 12.55 20.03
C PRO A 60 -0.61 11.74 19.86
N THR A 61 -0.47 10.46 19.52
CA THR A 61 -1.59 9.52 19.42
C THR A 61 -2.13 9.18 20.81
N VAL A 62 -1.25 9.09 21.80
CA VAL A 62 -1.60 8.89 23.21
C VAL A 62 -1.33 10.18 23.99
N THR A 63 -2.32 10.60 24.78
CA THR A 63 -2.18 11.66 25.78
C THR A 63 -2.60 11.10 27.14
N PRO A 64 -2.07 11.59 28.28
CA PRO A 64 -2.39 11.04 29.60
C PRO A 64 -3.89 11.00 29.94
N ALA A 65 -4.69 11.89 29.35
CA ALA A 65 -6.15 11.96 29.52
C ALA A 65 -6.95 11.14 28.49
N ALA A 66 -6.30 10.52 27.49
CA ALA A 66 -7.00 9.80 26.43
C ALA A 66 -7.27 8.34 26.80
N THR A 67 -8.43 7.84 26.41
CA THR A 67 -8.76 6.43 26.47
C THR A 67 -7.98 5.64 25.40
N GLN A 68 -7.81 4.33 25.62
CA GLN A 68 -7.22 3.43 24.61
C GLN A 68 -7.99 3.46 23.29
N PHE A 69 -9.32 3.61 23.35
CA PHE A 69 -10.16 3.71 22.16
C PHE A 69 -9.87 4.97 21.34
N GLU A 70 -9.77 6.13 21.99
CA GLU A 70 -9.43 7.39 21.32
C GLU A 70 -8.01 7.37 20.73
N ALA A 71 -7.07 6.75 21.44
CA ALA A 71 -5.72 6.51 20.92
C ALA A 71 -5.76 5.64 19.66
N GLY A 72 -6.56 4.57 19.66
CA GLY A 72 -6.76 3.71 18.49
C GLY A 72 -7.34 4.46 17.29
N ILE A 73 -8.31 5.35 17.49
CA ILE A 73 -8.85 6.21 16.42
C ILE A 73 -7.76 7.13 15.84
N ARG A 74 -6.92 7.73 16.70
CA ARG A 74 -5.83 8.60 16.25
C ARG A 74 -4.77 7.81 15.47
N GLU A 75 -4.47 6.61 15.91
CA GLU A 75 -3.54 5.71 15.21
C GLU A 75 -4.10 5.32 13.83
N GLY A 76 -5.39 4.98 13.72
CA GLY A 76 -6.00 4.68 12.43
C GLY A 76 -5.95 5.87 11.44
N ARG A 77 -6.10 7.10 11.95
CA ARG A 77 -5.92 8.31 11.11
C ARG A 77 -4.47 8.52 10.68
N ALA A 78 -3.52 8.22 11.56
CA ALA A 78 -2.09 8.27 11.23
C ALA A 78 -1.75 7.22 10.18
N ASP A 79 -2.31 6.01 10.29
CA ASP A 79 -2.06 4.90 9.38
C ASP A 79 -2.45 5.22 7.93
N ILE A 80 -3.60 5.88 7.71
CA ILE A 80 -4.00 6.34 6.37
C ILE A 80 -2.93 7.26 5.76
N VAL A 81 -2.37 8.18 6.54
CA VAL A 81 -1.34 9.10 6.02
C VAL A 81 -0.03 8.35 5.75
N ARG A 82 0.33 7.35 6.58
CA ARG A 82 1.48 6.49 6.30
C ARG A 82 1.29 5.68 5.02
N GLN A 83 0.08 5.16 4.78
CA GLN A 83 -0.23 4.45 3.55
C GLN A 83 -0.04 5.34 2.31
N ILE A 84 -0.48 6.60 2.37
CA ILE A 84 -0.24 7.58 1.29
C ILE A 84 1.26 7.71 1.02
N LEU A 85 2.06 7.94 2.07
CA LEU A 85 3.52 8.07 1.95
C LEU A 85 4.17 6.80 1.37
N THR A 86 3.73 5.61 1.79
CA THR A 86 4.21 4.35 1.24
C THR A 86 3.89 4.20 -0.24
N GLN A 87 2.71 4.63 -0.70
CA GLN A 87 2.36 4.61 -2.12
C GLN A 87 3.27 5.55 -2.94
N LEU A 88 3.60 6.73 -2.40
CA LEU A 88 4.53 7.67 -3.04
C LEU A 88 5.93 7.07 -3.17
N GLU A 89 6.48 6.52 -2.07
CA GLU A 89 7.78 5.84 -2.13
C GLU A 89 7.78 4.66 -3.10
N THR A 90 6.67 3.92 -3.17
CA THR A 90 6.54 2.78 -4.08
C THR A 90 6.51 3.23 -5.54
N ALA A 91 5.94 4.40 -5.83
CA ALA A 91 5.96 4.98 -7.17
C ALA A 91 7.36 5.51 -7.54
N GLU A 92 8.13 6.06 -6.57
CA GLU A 92 9.47 6.59 -6.81
C GLU A 92 10.56 5.52 -6.99
N LYS A 93 10.39 4.35 -6.37
CA LYS A 93 11.33 3.21 -6.46
C LYS A 93 11.13 2.34 -7.71
N GLN A 94 10.10 2.63 -8.50
CA GLN A 94 9.84 1.99 -9.80
C GLN A 94 10.68 2.64 -10.89
#